data_AF-A0A933WM16-F1
#
_entry.id   AF-A0A933WM16-F1
#
_cell.length_a   1.000
_cell.length_b   1.000
_cell.length_c   1.000
_cell.angle_alpha   90.00
_cell.angle_beta   90.00
_cell.angle_gamma   90.00
#
_symmetry.space_group_name_H-M   'P 1'
#
loop_
_entity.id
_entity.type
_entity.pdbx_description
1 polymer ?
#
loop_
_entity_poly.entity_id
_entity_poly.type
_entity_poly.pdbx_seq_one_letter_code
_entity_poly.pdbx_strand_id
1 'polypeptide(L)'
;MNFTTAWSTNAVSVCHACGLKKIARIERSRRYKLISRQAGKLASEGKTSELPGLQTSELSAFLALVHDRMTECPYPETLRTFETGISPESFYVVPLIEEGPSALKKINAGMGLGLDDWDIEYYYNLFVKDLKRNPTNVECFDLSQSNSEHSRHWFFRGKLIVDG
;
A
#
# COMPACT_ATOMS: atom_id res chain seq x y z
N MET A 1 -0.55 -10.33 7.69
CA MET A 1 -1.48 -9.22 7.36
C MET A 1 -0.79 -7.90 7.64
N ASN A 2 -0.48 -7.09 6.62
CA ASN A 2 0.36 -5.90 6.75
C ASN A 2 -0.40 -4.58 7.01
N PHE A 3 -1.72 -4.60 7.00
CA PHE A 3 -2.57 -3.46 7.35
C PHE A 3 -3.43 -3.79 8.56
N THR A 4 -3.86 -2.78 9.31
CA THR A 4 -4.76 -2.92 10.47
C THR A 4 -6.11 -2.31 10.11
N THR A 5 -7.20 -3.04 10.32
CA THR A 5 -8.53 -2.51 10.03
C THR A 5 -8.99 -1.49 11.07
N ALA A 6 -9.86 -0.55 10.69
CA ALA A 6 -10.49 0.35 11.66
C ALA A 6 -11.27 -0.40 12.75
N TRP A 7 -11.85 -1.56 12.39
CA TRP A 7 -12.50 -2.45 13.34
C TRP A 7 -11.51 -2.97 14.40
N SER A 8 -10.32 -3.40 14.00
CA SER A 8 -9.26 -3.87 14.90
C SER A 8 -8.85 -2.79 15.89
N THR A 9 -8.59 -1.57 15.42
CA THR A 9 -8.25 -0.43 16.28
C THR A 9 -9.31 -0.19 17.35
N ASN A 10 -10.59 -0.20 16.97
CA ASN A 10 -11.70 -0.01 17.92
C ASN A 10 -11.84 -1.19 18.89
N ALA A 11 -11.73 -2.43 18.40
CA ALA A 11 -11.84 -3.63 19.23
C ALA A 11 -10.73 -3.69 20.28
N VAL A 12 -9.48 -3.39 19.90
CA VAL A 12 -8.34 -3.32 20.83
C VAL A 12 -8.55 -2.21 21.86
N SER A 13 -9.03 -1.04 21.43
CA SER A 13 -9.36 0.07 22.34
C SER A 13 -10.39 -0.33 23.40
N VAL A 14 -11.48 -1.02 22.99
CA VAL A 14 -12.48 -1.56 23.93
C VAL A 14 -11.85 -2.57 24.89
N CYS A 15 -11.02 -3.49 24.41
CA CYS A 15 -10.32 -4.45 25.27
C CYS A 15 -9.46 -3.74 26.32
N HIS A 16 -8.71 -2.71 25.92
CA HIS A 16 -7.87 -1.94 26.84
C HIS A 16 -8.69 -1.17 27.87
N ALA A 17 -9.83 -0.58 27.46
CA ALA A 17 -10.77 0.09 28.35
C ALA A 17 -11.37 -0.87 29.38
N CYS A 18 -11.59 -2.15 29.02
CA CYS A 18 -12.03 -3.21 29.92
C CYS A 18 -10.90 -3.82 30.79
N GLY A 19 -9.68 -3.27 30.74
CA GLY A 19 -8.54 -3.74 31.53
C GLY A 19 -7.71 -4.86 30.89
N LEU A 20 -8.05 -5.32 29.68
CA LEU A 20 -7.33 -6.38 28.96
C LEU A 20 -6.13 -5.82 28.17
N LYS A 21 -5.16 -5.23 28.89
CA LYS A 21 -4.00 -4.52 28.30
C LYS A 21 -3.03 -5.39 27.50
N LYS A 22 -3.07 -6.72 27.67
CA LYS A 22 -2.18 -7.65 26.96
C LYS A 22 -2.59 -7.91 25.51
N ILE A 23 -3.79 -7.51 25.12
CA ILE A 23 -4.28 -7.70 23.76
C ILE A 23 -3.65 -6.62 22.87
N ALA A 24 -2.67 -7.02 22.04
CA ALA A 24 -1.99 -6.10 21.12
C ALA A 24 -2.74 -5.91 19.79
N ARG A 25 -3.49 -6.93 19.33
CA ARG A 25 -4.20 -6.92 18.06
C ARG A 25 -5.34 -7.93 18.04
N ILE A 26 -6.48 -7.56 17.45
CA ILE A 26 -7.61 -8.45 17.15
C ILE A 26 -8.09 -8.12 15.74
N GLU A 27 -8.30 -9.13 14.90
CA GLU A 27 -8.91 -8.91 13.58
C GLU A 27 -10.18 -9.74 13.40
N ARG A 28 -11.02 -9.28 12.47
CA ARG A 28 -12.25 -9.96 12.07
C ARG A 28 -12.09 -10.51 10.66
N SER A 29 -12.42 -11.78 10.47
CA SER A 29 -12.46 -12.43 9.16
C SER A 29 -13.86 -12.96 8.85
N ARG A 30 -14.13 -13.22 7.56
CA ARG A 30 -15.34 -13.88 7.08
C ARG A 30 -14.96 -15.26 6.56
N ARG A 31 -15.57 -16.31 7.12
CA ARG A 31 -15.32 -17.69 6.71
C ARG A 31 -16.48 -18.20 5.87
N TYR A 32 -16.17 -18.62 4.65
CA TYR A 32 -17.15 -19.21 3.74
C TYR A 32 -16.94 -20.72 3.68
N LYS A 33 -18.04 -21.47 3.78
CA LYS A 33 -18.06 -22.90 3.47
C LYS A 33 -18.61 -23.06 2.06
N LEU A 34 -17.75 -23.45 1.13
CA LEU A 34 -18.13 -23.70 -0.26
C LEU A 34 -18.49 -25.17 -0.43
N ILE A 35 -19.62 -25.43 -1.09
CA ILE A 35 -20.11 -26.78 -1.36
C ILE A 35 -20.32 -26.88 -2.88
N SER A 36 -19.47 -27.65 -3.55
CA SER A 36 -19.66 -27.95 -4.97
C SER A 36 -20.75 -29.00 -5.15
N ARG A 37 -21.77 -28.69 -5.95
CA ARG A 37 -22.86 -29.65 -6.26
C ARG A 37 -22.37 -30.85 -7.08
N GLN A 38 -21.28 -30.71 -7.83
CA GLN A 38 -20.67 -31.81 -8.58
C GLN A 38 -19.89 -32.75 -7.65
N ALA A 39 -19.14 -32.19 -6.68
CA ALA A 39 -18.46 -32.96 -5.64
C ALA A 39 -19.42 -33.71 -4.71
N GLY A 40 -20.58 -33.12 -4.39
CA GLY A 40 -21.62 -33.73 -3.55
C GLY A 40 -22.24 -35.00 -4.14
N LYS A 41 -22.29 -35.17 -5.47
CA LYS A 41 -22.78 -36.38 -6.13
C LYS A 41 -21.75 -37.53 -6.12
N LEU A 42 -20.46 -37.24 -6.24
CA LEU A 42 -19.41 -38.26 -6.14
C LEU A 42 -19.27 -38.80 -4.71
N ALA A 43 -19.51 -37.97 -3.69
CA ALA A 43 -19.46 -38.38 -2.28
C ALA A 43 -20.59 -39.36 -1.89
N SER A 44 -21.76 -39.29 -2.53
CA SER A 44 -22.87 -40.22 -2.31
C SER A 44 -22.67 -41.60 -2.95
N GLU A 45 -21.66 -41.79 -3.81
CA GLU A 45 -21.35 -43.05 -4.50
C GLU A 45 -20.19 -43.85 -3.87
N GLY A 46 -19.79 -43.52 -2.63
CA GLY A 46 -18.84 -44.34 -1.85
C GLY A 46 -17.38 -44.34 -2.35
N LYS A 47 -17.01 -43.46 -3.28
CA LYS A 47 -15.61 -43.25 -3.69
C LYS A 47 -14.94 -42.22 -2.77
N THR A 48 -14.39 -42.71 -1.65
CA THR A 48 -13.42 -41.96 -0.82
C THR A 48 -12.06 -41.94 -1.51
N SER A 49 -11.87 -41.04 -2.46
CA SER A 49 -10.56 -40.54 -2.84
C SER A 49 -10.72 -39.05 -3.04
N GLU A 50 -10.21 -38.26 -2.08
CA GLU A 50 -10.08 -36.80 -2.10
C GLU A 50 -11.23 -36.03 -2.79
N LEU A 51 -12.10 -35.39 -1.99
CA LEU A 51 -13.08 -34.41 -2.49
C LEU A 51 -12.43 -33.58 -3.60
N PRO A 52 -12.97 -33.57 -4.85
CA PRO A 52 -12.39 -32.75 -5.89
C PRO A 52 -12.42 -31.32 -5.36
N GLY A 53 -11.23 -30.78 -5.08
CA GLY A 53 -11.08 -29.42 -4.58
C GLY A 53 -11.82 -28.48 -5.53
N LEU A 54 -12.33 -27.35 -5.01
CA LEU A 54 -12.84 -26.32 -5.91
C LEU A 54 -11.78 -26.01 -6.96
N GLN A 55 -12.17 -26.02 -8.24
CA GLN A 55 -11.26 -25.64 -9.30
C GLN A 55 -10.80 -24.20 -9.07
N THR A 56 -9.54 -23.89 -9.38
CA THR A 56 -8.96 -22.55 -9.17
C THR A 56 -9.79 -21.44 -9.84
N SER A 57 -10.44 -21.74 -10.96
CA SER A 57 -11.35 -20.85 -11.67
C SER A 57 -12.65 -20.57 -10.89
N GLU A 58 -13.25 -21.59 -10.28
CA GLU A 58 -14.47 -21.45 -9.46
C GLU A 58 -14.21 -20.63 -8.20
N LEU A 59 -13.07 -20.88 -7.54
CA LEU A 59 -12.66 -20.09 -6.39
C LEU A 59 -12.42 -18.62 -6.76
N SER A 60 -11.77 -18.36 -7.90
CA SER A 60 -11.53 -16.99 -8.37
C SER A 60 -12.82 -16.25 -8.69
N ALA A 61 -13.78 -16.92 -9.36
CA ALA A 61 -15.09 -16.36 -9.65
C ALA A 61 -15.90 -16.07 -8.38
N PHE A 62 -15.86 -16.98 -7.40
CA PHE A 62 -16.48 -16.76 -6.10
C PHE A 62 -15.86 -15.57 -5.37
N LEU A 63 -14.53 -15.53 -5.29
CA LEU A 63 -13.81 -14.46 -4.62
C LEU A 63 -14.15 -13.09 -5.22
N ALA A 64 -14.22 -12.96 -6.55
CA ALA A 64 -14.60 -11.72 -7.22
C ALA A 64 -15.99 -11.17 -6.81
N LEU A 65 -16.88 -12.00 -6.26
CA LEU A 65 -18.21 -11.60 -5.81
C LEU A 65 -18.27 -11.20 -4.32
N VAL A 66 -17.38 -11.74 -3.48
CA VAL A 66 -17.56 -11.68 -2.01
C VAL A 66 -16.53 -10.86 -1.26
N HIS A 67 -15.41 -10.51 -1.89
CA HIS A 67 -14.38 -9.67 -1.29
C HIS A 67 -14.01 -8.49 -2.19
N ASP A 68 -13.56 -7.41 -1.56
CA ASP A 68 -12.96 -6.29 -2.25
C ASP A 68 -11.45 -6.51 -2.39
N ARG A 69 -10.98 -6.66 -3.62
CA ARG A 69 -9.56 -6.89 -3.94
C ARG A 69 -8.62 -5.78 -3.45
N MET A 70 -9.13 -4.56 -3.20
CA MET A 70 -8.32 -3.42 -2.76
C MET A 70 -8.14 -3.40 -1.23
N THR A 71 -9.07 -3.98 -0.47
CA THR A 71 -9.11 -3.83 0.99
C THR A 71 -9.12 -5.16 1.75
N GLU A 72 -9.30 -6.28 1.05
CA GLU A 72 -9.39 -7.62 1.63
C GLU A 72 -8.47 -8.60 0.92
N CYS A 73 -8.11 -9.68 1.62
CA CYS A 73 -7.22 -10.71 1.10
C CYS A 73 -7.75 -12.10 1.48
N PRO A 74 -7.75 -13.08 0.56
CA PRO A 74 -8.15 -14.45 0.85
C PRO A 74 -7.11 -15.14 1.74
N TYR A 75 -7.60 -15.83 2.79
CA TYR A 75 -6.78 -16.70 3.64
C TYR A 75 -7.25 -18.15 3.46
N PRO A 76 -6.48 -19.00 2.76
CA PRO A 76 -6.83 -20.42 2.58
C PRO A 76 -6.86 -21.20 3.90
N GLU A 77 -6.01 -20.80 4.85
CA GLU A 77 -5.90 -21.39 6.17
C GLU A 77 -6.10 -20.36 7.27
N THR A 78 -6.28 -20.84 8.51
CA THR A 78 -6.41 -19.95 9.67
C THR A 78 -5.08 -19.24 9.92
N LEU A 79 -5.14 -17.91 10.04
CA LEU A 79 -3.95 -17.08 10.30
C LEU A 79 -3.35 -17.45 11.67
N ARG A 80 -2.04 -17.72 11.70
CA ARG A 80 -1.31 -18.10 12.92
C ARG A 80 -0.62 -16.94 13.62
N THR A 81 -0.25 -15.90 12.87
CA THR A 81 0.45 -14.72 13.40
C THR A 81 0.07 -13.46 12.61
N PHE A 82 0.14 -12.31 13.27
CA PHE A 82 0.01 -11.00 12.63
C PHE A 82 1.36 -10.40 12.20
N GLU A 83 2.47 -11.03 12.59
CA GLU A 83 3.81 -10.58 12.20
C GLU A 83 3.96 -10.61 10.68
N THR A 84 4.51 -9.53 10.14
CA THR A 84 4.73 -9.37 8.71
C THR A 84 6.13 -9.81 8.28
N GLY A 85 7.07 -9.89 9.22
CA GLY A 85 8.50 -10.09 8.92
C GLY A 85 9.15 -8.91 8.19
N ILE A 86 8.44 -7.80 8.02
CA ILE A 86 8.93 -6.61 7.32
C ILE A 86 9.74 -5.78 8.32
N SER A 87 11.01 -5.55 8.01
CA SER A 87 11.83 -4.56 8.69
C SER A 87 11.71 -3.21 7.97
N PRO A 88 11.60 -2.08 8.70
CA PRO A 88 11.70 -0.76 8.08
C PRO A 88 12.97 -0.63 7.26
N GLU A 89 12.85 -0.13 6.03
CA GLU A 89 14.00 0.22 5.21
C GLU A 89 14.67 1.49 5.73
N SER A 90 16.00 1.54 5.64
CA SER A 90 16.75 2.76 5.97
C SER A 90 16.56 3.81 4.88
N PHE A 91 16.55 5.08 5.28
CA PHE A 91 16.69 6.18 4.32
C PHE A 91 18.07 6.16 3.67
N TYR A 92 18.18 6.83 2.52
CA TYR A 92 19.44 6.99 1.78
C TYR A 92 19.61 8.42 1.29
N VAL A 93 20.87 8.77 1.02
CA VAL A 93 21.26 10.09 0.49
C VAL A 93 21.25 10.03 -1.04
N VAL A 94 20.62 11.02 -1.67
CA VAL A 94 20.55 11.18 -3.13
C VAL A 94 21.79 11.98 -3.57
N PRO A 95 22.69 11.43 -4.40
CA PRO A 95 23.99 12.04 -4.72
C PRO A 95 23.85 13.16 -5.76
N LEU A 96 23.22 14.26 -5.36
CA LEU A 96 22.82 15.36 -6.22
C LEU A 96 23.99 16.29 -6.59
N ILE A 97 24.96 16.45 -5.69
CA ILE A 97 26.20 17.20 -5.94
C ILE A 97 27.08 16.46 -6.95
N GLU A 98 27.17 15.13 -6.81
CA GLU A 98 28.06 14.28 -7.60
C GLU A 98 27.47 13.94 -8.97
N GLU A 99 26.17 13.61 -9.03
CA GLU A 99 25.52 13.15 -10.27
C GLU A 99 24.68 14.24 -10.96
N GLY A 100 24.59 15.43 -10.36
CA GLY A 100 23.80 16.53 -10.86
C GLY A 100 22.29 16.22 -10.92
N PRO A 101 21.51 16.97 -11.71
CA PRO A 101 20.06 16.79 -11.83
C PRO A 101 19.61 15.37 -12.22
N SER A 102 20.50 14.55 -12.78
CA SER A 102 20.21 13.16 -13.14
C SER A 102 19.85 12.29 -11.94
N ALA A 103 20.46 12.53 -10.77
CA ALA A 103 20.10 11.84 -9.53
C ALA A 103 18.65 12.11 -9.11
N LEU A 104 18.19 13.37 -9.24
CA LEU A 104 16.78 13.72 -8.97
C LEU A 104 15.83 13.08 -9.99
N LYS A 105 16.21 12.99 -11.27
CA LYS A 105 15.39 12.30 -12.29
C LYS A 105 15.22 10.81 -11.99
N LYS A 106 16.28 10.14 -11.51
CA LYS A 106 16.24 8.72 -11.13
C LYS A 106 15.27 8.48 -9.96
N ILE A 107 15.38 9.24 -8.87
CA ILE A 107 14.48 9.08 -7.73
C ILE A 107 13.05 9.52 -8.07
N ASN A 108 12.87 10.54 -8.90
CA ASN A 108 11.54 10.97 -9.37
C ASN A 108 10.80 9.82 -10.07
N ALA A 109 11.48 9.13 -11.00
CA ALA A 109 10.91 7.97 -11.68
C ALA A 109 10.74 6.75 -10.76
N GLY A 110 11.74 6.48 -9.90
CA GLY A 110 11.73 5.30 -9.03
C GLY A 110 10.68 5.35 -7.92
N MET A 111 10.42 6.54 -7.36
CA MET A 111 9.45 6.73 -6.28
C MET A 111 8.13 7.36 -6.74
N GLY A 112 8.00 7.71 -8.02
CA GLY A 112 6.80 8.36 -8.56
C GLY A 112 6.55 9.73 -7.93
N LEU A 113 7.57 10.57 -7.82
CA LEU A 113 7.48 11.84 -7.09
C LEU A 113 6.65 12.90 -7.82
N GLY A 114 6.48 12.77 -9.13
CA GLY A 114 5.67 13.68 -9.96
C GLY A 114 6.31 15.05 -10.21
N LEU A 115 7.63 15.15 -10.09
CA LEU A 115 8.38 16.39 -10.33
C LEU A 115 8.52 16.64 -11.85
N ASP A 116 8.29 17.88 -12.27
CA ASP A 116 8.55 18.31 -13.65
C ASP A 116 9.99 18.83 -13.83
N ASP A 117 10.37 19.24 -15.05
CA ASP A 117 11.74 19.72 -15.30
C ASP A 117 12.08 21.01 -14.53
N TRP A 118 11.09 21.87 -14.24
CA TRP A 118 11.30 23.08 -13.45
C TRP A 118 11.55 22.74 -11.98
N ASP A 119 10.78 21.81 -11.41
CA ASP A 119 10.98 21.31 -10.05
C ASP A 119 12.39 20.72 -9.89
N ILE A 120 12.82 19.91 -10.86
CA ILE A 120 14.14 19.26 -10.84
C ILE A 120 15.25 20.32 -10.83
N GLU A 121 15.14 21.35 -11.67
CA GLU A 121 16.11 22.45 -11.69
C GLU A 121 16.09 23.26 -10.39
N TYR A 122 14.89 23.57 -9.87
CA TYR A 122 14.72 24.32 -8.64
C TYR A 122 15.36 23.60 -7.46
N TYR A 123 15.05 22.31 -7.25
CA TYR A 123 15.61 21.55 -6.14
C TYR A 123 17.10 21.27 -6.32
N TYR A 124 17.58 21.09 -7.54
CA TYR A 124 19.02 21.02 -7.80
C TYR A 124 19.72 22.29 -7.30
N ASN A 125 19.20 23.47 -7.68
CA ASN A 125 19.77 24.74 -7.23
C ASN A 125 19.68 24.89 -5.71
N LEU A 126 18.53 24.59 -5.11
CA LEU A 126 18.34 24.67 -3.65
C LEU A 126 19.36 23.81 -2.90
N PHE A 127 19.47 22.53 -3.22
CA PHE A 127 20.34 21.62 -2.48
C PHE A 127 21.83 21.83 -2.77
N VAL A 128 22.19 22.04 -4.03
CA VAL A 128 23.60 22.12 -4.43
C VAL A 128 24.18 23.52 -4.26
N LYS A 129 23.44 24.57 -4.64
CA LYS A 129 23.95 25.95 -4.60
C LYS A 129 23.72 26.62 -3.25
N ASP A 130 22.51 26.51 -2.72
CA ASP A 130 22.12 27.26 -1.51
C ASP A 130 22.46 26.49 -0.23
N LEU A 131 22.01 25.24 -0.13
CA LEU A 131 22.22 24.40 1.05
C LEU A 131 23.57 23.67 1.07
N LYS A 132 24.21 23.53 -0.09
CA LYS A 132 25.53 22.89 -0.28
C LYS A 132 25.62 21.48 0.32
N ARG A 133 24.54 20.69 0.16
CA ARG A 133 24.50 19.28 0.60
C ARG A 133 23.56 18.45 -0.26
N ASN A 134 23.74 17.14 -0.21
CA ASN A 134 22.80 16.20 -0.79
C ASN A 134 21.51 16.08 0.04
N PRO A 135 20.34 15.94 -0.62
CA PRO A 135 19.09 15.58 0.05
C PRO A 135 19.05 14.09 0.40
N THR A 136 18.21 13.74 1.37
CA THR A 136 17.75 12.36 1.57
C THR A 136 16.54 12.04 0.71
N ASN A 137 16.28 10.76 0.46
CA ASN A 137 15.07 10.31 -0.23
C ASN A 137 13.78 10.74 0.51
N VAL A 138 13.83 10.84 1.85
CA VAL A 138 12.72 11.34 2.67
C VAL A 138 12.42 12.81 2.39
N GLU A 139 13.45 13.66 2.33
CA GLU A 139 13.31 15.08 1.98
C GLU A 139 12.78 15.25 0.55
N CYS A 140 13.28 14.46 -0.41
CA CYS A 140 12.77 14.47 -1.79
C CYS A 140 11.28 14.12 -1.84
N PHE A 141 10.84 13.11 -1.07
CA PHE A 141 9.44 12.71 -1.01
C PHE A 141 8.56 13.79 -0.37
N ASP A 142 8.98 14.36 0.76
CA ASP A 142 8.24 15.42 1.43
C ASP A 142 8.05 16.66 0.55
N LEU A 143 9.11 17.10 -0.13
CA LEU A 143 9.06 18.21 -1.07
C LEU A 143 8.10 17.94 -2.23
N SER A 144 8.09 16.71 -2.76
CA SER A 144 7.19 16.36 -3.86
C SER A 144 5.71 16.39 -3.45
N GLN A 145 5.38 15.95 -2.23
CA GLN A 145 4.01 16.04 -1.71
C GLN A 145 3.63 17.49 -1.42
N SER A 146 4.54 18.24 -0.78
CA SER A 146 4.31 19.62 -0.36
C SER A 146 4.19 20.61 -1.52
N ASN A 147 4.83 20.34 -2.65
CA ASN A 147 4.76 21.19 -3.85
C ASN A 147 3.90 20.63 -4.99
N SER A 148 3.20 19.52 -4.76
CA SER A 148 2.20 19.00 -5.71
C SER A 148 1.08 20.02 -5.97
N GLU A 149 0.41 19.87 -7.11
CA GLU A 149 -0.74 20.72 -7.46
C GLU A 149 -1.83 20.68 -6.39
N HIS A 150 -2.10 19.50 -5.85
CA HIS A 150 -3.08 19.32 -4.79
C HIS A 150 -2.75 20.12 -3.52
N SER A 151 -1.46 20.32 -3.22
CA SER A 151 -1.03 21.04 -2.02
C SER A 151 -0.88 22.56 -2.23
N ARG A 152 -0.50 22.98 -3.44
CA ARG A 152 -0.16 24.40 -3.74
C ARG A 152 -1.17 25.14 -4.59
N HIS A 153 -2.08 24.41 -5.26
CA HIS A 153 -3.09 24.95 -6.14
C HIS A 153 -2.47 25.89 -7.20
N TRP A 154 -1.39 25.44 -7.87
CA TRP A 154 -0.68 26.23 -8.87
C TRP A 154 -1.60 26.68 -9.99
N PHE A 155 -2.60 25.88 -10.38
CA PHE A 155 -3.59 26.28 -11.38
C PHE A 155 -4.33 27.56 -10.95
N PHE A 156 -4.79 27.63 -9.70
CA PHE A 156 -5.53 28.79 -9.18
C PHE A 156 -4.66 30.03 -8.96
N ARG A 157 -3.35 29.84 -8.82
CA ARG A 157 -2.36 30.93 -8.71
C ARG A 157 -1.73 31.29 -10.05
N GLY A 158 -2.04 30.52 -11.10
CA GLY A 158 -1.53 30.70 -12.44
C GLY A 158 -2.10 31.95 -13.10
N LYS A 159 -1.40 32.44 -14.12
CA LYS A 159 -1.92 33.48 -15.00
C LYS A 159 -2.73 32.81 -16.11
N LEU A 160 -4.05 33.05 -16.11
CA LEU A 160 -4.92 32.64 -17.20
C LEU A 160 -5.02 33.78 -18.22
N ILE A 161 -4.76 33.48 -19.49
CA ILE A 161 -4.94 34.40 -20.63
C ILE A 161 -6.10 33.83 -21.46
N VAL A 162 -7.18 34.59 -21.58
CA VAL A 162 -8.40 34.20 -22.32
C VAL A 162 -8.63 35.24 -23.40
N ASP A 163 -8.68 34.80 -24.65
CA ASP A 163 -8.86 35.65 -25.84
C ASP A 163 -7.76 36.70 -26.09
N GLY A 164 -6.56 36.50 -25.53
CA GLY A 164 -5.37 37.35 -25.74
C GLY A 164 -5.11 38.33 -24.61
#